data_AF-A0A1H4QMC8-F1
#
_entry.id   AF-A0A1H4QMC8-F1
#
_cell.length_a   1.000
_cell.length_b   1.000
_cell.length_c   1.000
_cell.angle_alpha   90.00
_cell.angle_beta   90.00
_cell.angle_gamma   90.00
#
_symmetry.space_group_name_H-M   'P 1'
#
loop_
_entity.id
_entity.type
_entity.pdbx_description
1 polymer ?
#
loop_
_entity_poly.entity_id
_entity_poly.type
_entity_poly.pdbx_seq_one_letter_code
_entity_poly.pdbx_strand_id
1 'polypeptide(L)'
;MAPDHHRDRRRQHRDDRTQLAPPGELGEELLARAVTAALTQGASWAQIGARLGVPDPCAPDRECSDRQWQDAIVDHENARAQRLHTTMPGPSSAHGR
;
A
#
# COMPACT_ATOMS: atom_id res chain seq x y z
N MET A 1 -32.38 -39.34 -1.61
CA MET A 1 -32.02 -38.07 -2.29
C MET A 1 -31.46 -37.14 -1.23
N ALA A 2 -30.16 -36.86 -1.24
CA ALA A 2 -29.50 -35.99 -0.28
C ALA A 2 -29.41 -34.56 -0.85
N PRO A 3 -29.73 -33.50 -0.10
CA PRO A 3 -29.71 -32.15 -0.63
C PRO A 3 -28.28 -31.59 -0.74
N ASP A 4 -28.13 -30.81 -1.81
CA ASP A 4 -26.96 -30.22 -2.45
C ASP A 4 -26.26 -29.12 -1.60
N HIS A 5 -25.82 -29.44 -0.37
CA HIS A 5 -25.15 -28.46 0.51
C HIS A 5 -23.78 -27.98 0.00
N HIS A 6 -23.23 -28.58 -1.05
CA HIS A 6 -21.89 -28.23 -1.52
C HIS A 6 -21.87 -26.98 -2.41
N ARG A 7 -23.00 -26.63 -3.02
CA ARG A 7 -23.08 -25.56 -4.03
C ARG A 7 -23.16 -24.15 -3.42
N ASP A 8 -23.72 -24.03 -2.22
CA ASP A 8 -23.81 -22.74 -1.51
C ASP A 8 -22.45 -22.26 -0.98
N ARG A 9 -21.59 -23.16 -0.49
CA ARG A 9 -20.25 -22.79 -0.01
C ARG A 9 -19.39 -22.14 -1.10
N ARG A 10 -19.48 -22.61 -2.35
CA ARG A 10 -18.68 -22.04 -3.45
C ARG A 10 -19.17 -20.66 -3.91
N ARG A 11 -20.44 -20.33 -3.67
CA ARG A 11 -20.98 -18.98 -3.95
C ARG A 11 -20.62 -18.00 -2.85
N GLN A 12 -20.79 -18.39 -1.58
CA GLN A 12 -20.40 -17.56 -0.43
C GLN A 12 -18.91 -17.19 -0.45
N HIS A 13 -18.03 -18.12 -0.85
CA HIS A 13 -16.58 -17.86 -0.96
C HIS A 13 -16.19 -16.91 -2.11
N ARG A 14 -17.09 -16.68 -3.07
CA ARG A 14 -16.87 -15.75 -4.19
C ARG A 14 -17.36 -14.35 -3.86
N ASP A 15 -18.39 -14.25 -3.05
CA ASP A 15 -18.97 -12.99 -2.60
C ASP A 15 -18.10 -12.31 -1.51
N ASP A 16 -17.39 -13.11 -0.69
CA ASP A 16 -16.36 -12.61 0.25
C ASP A 16 -15.14 -11.97 -0.43
N ARG A 17 -14.87 -12.32 -1.69
CA ARG A 17 -13.74 -11.74 -2.44
C ARG A 17 -14.04 -10.32 -2.95
N THR A 18 -15.28 -9.86 -2.78
CA THR A 18 -15.70 -8.47 -2.99
C THR A 18 -15.89 -7.76 -1.65
N GLN A 19 -15.34 -8.29 -0.56
CA GLN A 19 -15.12 -7.49 0.64
C GLN A 19 -14.24 -6.31 0.22
N LEU A 20 -14.83 -5.12 0.23
CA LEU A 20 -14.13 -3.85 0.03
C LEU A 20 -12.95 -3.87 0.99
N ALA A 21 -11.76 -4.12 0.45
CA ALA A 21 -10.53 -4.06 1.23
C ALA A 21 -10.55 -2.72 1.97
N PRO A 22 -10.22 -2.70 3.28
CA PRO A 22 -10.12 -1.44 4.00
C PRO A 22 -9.29 -0.47 3.16
N PRO A 23 -9.63 0.83 3.09
CA PRO A 23 -9.06 1.76 2.11
C PRO A 23 -7.53 1.77 2.04
N GLY A 24 -6.84 1.38 3.11
CA GLY A 24 -5.38 1.17 3.15
C GLY A 24 -4.88 -0.01 2.28
N GLU A 25 -5.53 -1.17 2.34
CA GLU A 25 -5.14 -2.38 1.59
C GLU A 25 -5.30 -2.19 0.07
N LEU A 26 -6.34 -1.46 -0.37
CA LEU A 26 -6.51 -1.11 -1.79
C LEU A 26 -5.38 -0.17 -2.27
N GLY A 27 -4.93 0.75 -1.42
CA GLY A 27 -3.82 1.65 -1.72
C GLY A 27 -2.49 0.91 -1.85
N GLU A 28 -2.21 -0.02 -0.94
CA GLU A 28 -0.99 -0.84 -0.96
C GLU A 28 -0.92 -1.76 -2.19
N GLU A 29 -2.03 -2.40 -2.55
CA GLU A 29 -2.11 -3.25 -3.75
C GLU A 29 -1.90 -2.43 -5.04
N LEU A 30 -2.50 -1.23 -5.13
CA LEU A 30 -2.28 -0.35 -6.27
C LEU A 30 -0.83 0.12 -6.38
N LEU A 31 -0.19 0.42 -5.24
CA LEU A 31 1.23 0.77 -5.19
C LEU A 31 2.10 -0.42 -5.66
N ALA A 32 1.87 -1.62 -5.13
CA ALA A 32 2.62 -2.83 -5.51
C ALA A 32 2.51 -3.13 -7.01
N ARG A 33 1.30 -2.98 -7.58
CA ARG A 33 1.06 -3.12 -9.02
C ARG A 33 1.78 -2.05 -9.84
N ALA A 34 1.77 -0.80 -9.40
CA ALA A 34 2.45 0.30 -10.09
C ALA A 34 3.97 0.10 -10.09
N VAL A 35 4.56 -0.30 -8.95
CA VAL A 35 5.99 -0.61 -8.82
C VAL A 35 6.36 -1.77 -9.76
N THR A 36 5.59 -2.86 -9.75
CA THR A 36 5.83 -4.01 -10.63
C THR A 36 5.75 -3.63 -12.11
N ALA A 37 4.76 -2.81 -12.49
CA ALA A 37 4.62 -2.33 -13.86
C ALA A 37 5.80 -1.44 -14.28
N ALA A 38 6.30 -0.59 -13.38
CA ALA A 38 7.45 0.27 -13.66
C ALA A 38 8.74 -0.54 -13.83
N LEU A 39 8.98 -1.53 -12.96
CA LEU A 39 10.11 -2.45 -13.09
C LEU A 39 10.05 -3.25 -14.41
N THR A 40 8.86 -3.73 -14.78
CA THR A 40 8.64 -4.44 -16.06
C THR A 40 8.95 -3.56 -17.27
N GLN A 41 8.71 -2.25 -17.16
CA GLN A 41 9.05 -1.26 -18.19
C GLN A 41 10.53 -0.83 -18.17
N GLY A 42 11.34 -1.42 -17.28
CA GLY A 42 12.78 -1.12 -17.17
C GLY A 42 13.10 0.12 -16.34
N ALA A 43 12.17 0.64 -15.54
CA ALA A 43 12.47 1.73 -14.62
C ALA A 43 13.42 1.25 -13.50
N SER A 44 14.40 2.07 -13.14
CA SER A 44 15.26 1.82 -11.98
C SER A 44 14.54 2.15 -10.67
N TRP A 45 15.06 1.62 -9.55
CA TRP A 45 14.53 1.95 -8.22
C TRP A 45 14.63 3.44 -7.87
N ALA A 46 15.68 4.13 -8.34
CA ALA A 46 15.82 5.58 -8.24
C ALA A 46 14.68 6.32 -8.96
N GLN A 47 14.35 5.90 -10.19
CA GLN A 47 13.25 6.50 -10.96
C GLN A 47 11.89 6.25 -10.32
N ILE A 48 11.69 5.08 -9.71
CA ILE A 48 10.47 4.76 -8.96
C ILE A 48 10.39 5.63 -7.69
N GLY A 49 11.47 5.71 -6.91
CA GLY A 49 11.54 6.55 -5.71
C GLY A 49 11.26 8.02 -5.98
N ALA A 50 11.85 8.58 -7.04
CA ALA A 50 11.60 9.97 -7.45
C ALA A 50 10.12 10.22 -7.80
N ARG A 51 9.45 9.28 -8.47
CA ARG A 51 8.01 9.39 -8.78
C ARG A 51 7.13 9.33 -7.53
N LEU A 52 7.57 8.59 -6.52
CA LEU A 52 6.90 8.50 -5.21
C LEU A 52 7.23 9.68 -4.29
N GLY A 53 8.16 10.56 -4.67
CA GLY A 53 8.60 11.69 -3.83
C GLY A 53 9.52 11.26 -2.68
N VAL A 54 10.18 10.10 -2.82
CA VAL A 54 11.17 9.62 -1.85
C VAL A 54 12.44 10.46 -1.98
N PRO A 55 12.95 11.05 -0.88
CA PRO A 55 14.23 11.73 -0.88
C PRO A 55 15.37 10.80 -1.29
N ASP A 56 16.38 11.32 -1.97
CA ASP A 56 17.58 10.54 -2.32
C ASP A 56 18.24 9.99 -1.04
N PRO A 57 18.38 8.66 -0.90
CA PRO A 57 18.92 8.06 0.32
C PRO A 57 20.45 8.13 0.40
N CYS A 58 21.14 8.65 -0.63
CA CYS A 58 22.60 8.73 -0.65
C CYS A 58 23.12 10.17 -0.63
N ALA A 59 24.42 10.27 -0.35
CA ALA A 59 25.15 11.51 -0.50
C ALA A 59 25.21 11.93 -1.98
N PRO A 60 25.28 13.23 -2.29
CA PRO A 60 25.21 13.76 -3.66
C PRO A 60 26.28 13.23 -4.63
N ASP A 61 27.37 12.67 -4.10
CA ASP A 61 28.53 12.16 -4.82
C ASP A 61 28.54 10.63 -4.94
N ARG A 62 27.48 9.94 -4.50
CA ARG A 62 27.42 8.48 -4.49
C ARG A 62 26.13 7.94 -5.08
N GLU A 63 26.26 7.04 -6.05
CA GLU A 63 25.13 6.27 -6.55
C GLU A 63 24.64 5.28 -5.48
N CYS A 64 23.35 5.32 -5.20
CA CYS A 64 22.70 4.33 -4.35
C CYS A 64 22.56 2.99 -5.05
N SER A 65 22.74 1.92 -4.28
CA SER A 65 22.31 0.59 -4.69
C SER A 65 20.78 0.51 -4.77
N ASP A 66 20.28 -0.43 -5.57
CA ASP A 66 18.86 -0.78 -5.65
C ASP A 66 18.27 -1.07 -4.27
N ARG A 67 19.02 -1.76 -3.41
CA ARG A 67 18.58 -2.10 -2.05
C ARG A 67 18.34 -0.86 -1.20
N GLN A 68 19.21 0.15 -1.27
CA GLN A 68 19.04 1.40 -0.54
C GLN A 68 17.80 2.17 -0.99
N TRP A 69 17.52 2.17 -2.30
CA TRP A 69 16.29 2.76 -2.81
C TRP A 69 15.03 1.99 -2.38
N GLN A 70 15.07 0.66 -2.39
CA GLN A 70 13.96 -0.17 -1.90
C GLN A 70 13.66 0.10 -0.43
N ASP A 71 14.69 0.11 0.42
CA ASP A 71 14.55 0.37 1.86
C ASP A 71 13.97 1.78 2.08
N ALA A 72 14.47 2.80 1.35
CA ALA A 72 13.97 4.17 1.45
C ALA A 72 12.51 4.33 1.00
N ILE A 73 12.09 3.61 -0.05
CA ILE A 73 10.69 3.59 -0.50
C ILE A 73 9.79 2.98 0.57
N VAL A 74 10.22 1.86 1.18
CA VAL A 74 9.47 1.21 2.27
C VAL A 74 9.30 2.17 3.45
N ASP A 75 10.38 2.81 3.89
CA ASP A 75 10.33 3.76 5.00
C ASP A 75 9.43 4.97 4.70
N HIS A 76 9.49 5.49 3.47
CA HIS A 76 8.64 6.60 3.04
C HIS A 76 7.15 6.25 3.07
N GLU A 77 6.78 5.10 2.53
CA GLU A 77 5.38 4.67 2.49
C GLU A 77 4.87 4.27 3.88
N ASN A 78 5.71 3.65 4.72
CA ASN A 78 5.38 3.39 6.12
C ASN A 78 5.11 4.69 6.89
N ALA A 79 5.94 5.72 6.70
CA ALA A 79 5.72 7.04 7.30
C ALA A 79 4.44 7.69 6.77
N ARG A 80 4.13 7.52 5.47
CA ARG A 80 2.88 8.00 4.88
C ARG A 80 1.66 7.29 5.47
N ALA A 81 1.70 5.97 5.63
CA ALA A 81 0.64 5.18 6.25
C ALA A 81 0.39 5.62 7.71
N GLN A 82 1.46 5.85 8.47
CA GLN A 82 1.35 6.36 9.85
C GLN A 82 0.63 7.72 9.91
N ARG A 83 0.95 8.66 9.02
CA ARG A 83 0.26 9.97 8.95
C ARG A 83 -1.25 9.83 8.68
N LEU A 84 -1.62 8.91 7.79
CA LEU A 84 -3.02 8.64 7.47
C LEU A 84 -3.78 8.04 8.67
N HIS A 85 -3.14 7.13 9.41
CA HIS A 85 -3.74 6.53 10.62
C HIS A 85 -3.82 7.50 11.80
N THR A 86 -2.87 8.42 11.96
CA THR A 86 -2.91 9.45 13.02
C THR A 86 -4.01 10.49 12.80
N THR A 87 -4.51 10.65 11.57
CA THR A 87 -5.53 11.68 11.22
C THR A 87 -6.98 11.24 11.51
N MET A 88 -7.19 10.16 12.27
CA MET A 88 -8.52 9.89 12.85
C MET A 88 -8.87 11.06 13.79
N PRO A 89 -9.97 11.81 13.55
CA PRO A 89 -10.36 12.87 14.47
C PRO A 89 -10.70 12.20 15.80
N GLY A 90 -9.89 12.46 16.82
CA GLY A 90 -10.29 12.18 18.18
C GLY A 90 -11.66 12.85 18.42
N PRO A 91 -12.59 12.20 19.15
CA PRO A 91 -13.89 12.78 19.41
C PRO A 91 -13.64 14.16 20.02
N SER A 92 -14.06 15.21 19.30
CA SER A 92 -14.03 16.57 19.79
C SER A 92 -14.68 16.54 21.16
N SER A 93 -13.87 16.71 22.20
CA SER A 93 -14.36 16.86 23.55
C SER A 93 -15.17 18.15 23.56
N ALA A 94 -16.47 18.02 23.31
CA ALA A 94 -17.45 19.04 23.58
C ALA A 94 -17.42 19.27 25.09
N HIS A 95 -16.56 20.20 25.52
CA HIS A 95 -16.65 20.81 26.83
C HIS A 95 -17.94 21.64 26.84
N GLY A 96 -19.04 20.98 27.18
CA GLY A 96 -20.28 21.63 27.58
C GLY A 96 -20.01 22.46 28.84
N ARG A 97 -20.34 23.74 28.74
CA ARG A 97 -20.36 24.69 29.85
C ARG A 97 -21.52 24.38 30.80
#